data_AF-A0A0H4KED3-F1
#
_entry.id   AF-A0A0H4KED3-F1
#
_cell.length_a   1.000
_cell.length_b   1.000
_cell.length_c   1.000
_cell.angle_alpha   90.00
_cell.angle_beta   90.00
_cell.angle_gamma   90.00
#
_symmetry.space_group_name_H-M   'P 1'
#
loop_
_entity.id
_entity.type
_entity.pdbx_description
1 polymer ?
#
loop_
_entity_poly.entity_id
_entity_poly.type
_entity_poly.pdbx_seq_one_letter_code
_entity_poly.pdbx_strand_id
1 'polypeptide(L)' 'MKAFEVHYQTPRKSTMVIILSKTEEGIENNLIDRDAEYKKYKGKVATCKINSHKEIPLSNVLVSHLSVVDLMKLLKEEK' A
#
# COMPACT_ATOMS: atom_id res chain seq x y z
N MET A 1 -13.66 4.02 -2.31
CA MET A 1 -12.24 3.60 -2.26
C MET A 1 -11.33 4.83 -2.18
N LYS A 2 -10.19 4.76 -1.48
CA LYS A 2 -9.17 5.82 -1.45
C LYS A 2 -7.83 5.29 -1.93
N ALA A 3 -7.00 6.16 -2.50
CA ALA A 3 -5.63 5.84 -2.90
C ALA A 3 -4.63 6.56 -1.99
N PHE A 4 -3.61 5.83 -1.54
CA PHE A 4 -2.56 6.35 -0.69
C PHE A 4 -1.21 6.13 -1.37
N GLU A 5 -0.43 7.19 -1.51
CA GLU A 5 0.99 7.06 -1.81
C GLU A 5 1.72 6.77 -0.50
N VAL A 6 2.32 5.58 -0.39
CA VAL A 6 2.93 5.06 0.83
C VAL A 6 4.42 4.90 0.61
N HIS A 7 5.21 5.57 1.44
CA HIS A 7 6.66 5.44 1.50
C HIS A 7 7.02 4.56 2.67
N TYR A 8 7.74 3.47 2.41
CA TYR A 8 8.11 2.54 3.47
C TYR A 8 9.52 1.99 3.25
N GLN A 9 10.08 1.50 4.34
CA GLN A 9 11.40 0.90 4.39
C GLN A 9 11.27 -0.56 4.81
N THR A 10 12.01 -1.41 4.11
CA THR A 10 12.32 -2.79 4.49
C THR A 10 13.80 -2.86 4.87
N PRO A 11 14.30 -3.97 5.44
CA PRO A 11 15.73 -4.13 5.71
C PRO A 11 16.63 -3.98 4.49
N ARG A 12 16.10 -4.20 3.27
CA ARG A 12 16.87 -4.22 2.03
C ARG A 12 16.70 -2.96 1.18
N LYS A 13 15.55 -2.29 1.26
CA LYS A 13 15.20 -1.19 0.36
C LYS A 13 14.26 -0.19 1.02
N SER A 14 14.39 1.07 0.61
CA SER A 14 13.35 2.09 0.76
C SER A 14 12.58 2.18 -0.55
N THR A 15 11.25 2.28 -0.50
CA THR A 15 10.44 2.29 -1.71
C THR A 15 9.13 3.05 -1.50
N MET A 16 8.44 3.31 -2.62
CA MET A 16 7.15 3.99 -2.66
C MET A 16 6.17 3.15 -3.48
N VAL A 17 4.94 3.06 -3.02
CA VAL A 17 3.87 2.28 -3.64
C VAL A 17 2.52 2.97 -3.47
N ILE A 18 1.63 2.76 -4.43
CA ILE A 18 0.23 3.14 -4.30
C ILE A 18 -0.55 2.00 -3.66
N ILE A 19 -1.25 2.29 -2.55
CA ILE A 19 -2.12 1.37 -1.84
C ILE A 19 -3.57 1.86 -1.95
N LEU A 20 -4.47 0.97 -2.38
CA LEU A 20 -5.90 1.22 -2.31
C LEU A 20 -6.45 0.70 -0.99
N SER A 21 -7.11 1.58 -0.23
CA SER A 21 -7.73 1.24 1.06
C SER A 21 -9.02 2.02 1.27
N LYS A 22 -9.93 1.48 2.10
CA LYS A 22 -11.15 2.19 2.53
C LYS A 22 -10.84 3.22 3.62
N THR A 23 -9.89 2.91 4.50
CA THR A 23 -9.48 3.73 5.64
C THR A 23 -7.96 3.77 5.74
N GLU A 24 -7.44 4.76 6.46
CA GLU A 24 -6.01 4.92 6.71
C GLU A 24 -5.42 3.76 7.52
N GLU A 25 -6.20 3.24 8.49
CA GLU A 25 -5.86 2.06 9.31
C GLU A 25 -5.64 0.80 8.45
N GLY A 26 -6.29 0.73 7.29
CA GLY A 26 -6.15 -0.40 6.35
C GLY A 26 -4.89 -0.35 5.49
N ILE A 27 -4.12 0.75 5.49
CA ILE A 27 -2.93 0.90 4.63
C ILE A 27 -1.93 -0.21 4.90
N GLU A 28 -1.62 -0.46 6.17
CA GLU A 28 -0.58 -1.41 6.54
C GLU A 28 -0.96 -2.85 6.16
N ASN A 29 -2.23 -3.24 6.37
CA ASN A 29 -2.71 -4.57 5.99
C ASN A 29 -2.66 -4.76 4.46
N ASN A 30 -3.11 -3.78 3.69
CA ASN A 30 -3.04 -3.84 2.22
C ASN A 30 -1.58 -3.80 1.72
N LEU A 31 -0.66 -3.17 2.44
CA LEU A 31 0.77 -3.16 2.11
C LEU A 31 1.40 -4.55 2.30
N ILE A 32 1.04 -5.26 3.38
CA ILE A 32 1.48 -6.66 3.62
C ILE A 32 1.01 -7.56 2.47
N ASP A 33 -0.24 -7.39 2.02
CA ASP A 33 -0.78 -8.18 0.91
C ASP A 33 -0.10 -7.88 -0.43
N ARG A 34 0.44 -6.66 -0.58
CA ARG A 34 1.01 -6.17 -1.85
C ARG A 34 2.51 -6.43 -1.98
N ASP A 35 3.30 -6.24 -0.93
CA ASP A 35 4.73 -6.54 -0.95
C ASP A 35 5.06 -7.61 0.10
N ALA A 36 5.38 -8.82 -0.39
CA ALA A 36 5.76 -9.96 0.44
C ALA A 36 7.05 -9.73 1.26
N GLU A 37 7.88 -8.75 0.89
CA GLU A 37 9.03 -8.32 1.67
C GLU A 37 8.63 -7.42 2.85
N TYR A 38 7.46 -6.78 2.81
CA TYR A 38 6.89 -6.04 3.94
C TYR A 38 6.30 -7.02 4.97
N LYS A 39 7.18 -7.70 5.70
CA LYS A 39 6.79 -8.55 6.83
C LYS A 39 6.79 -7.75 8.13
N LYS A 40 5.69 -7.84 8.90
CA LYS A 40 5.66 -7.45 10.32
C LYS A 40 6.58 -8.38 11.11
N TYR A 41 7.87 -8.05 11.19
CA TYR A 41 8.79 -8.78 12.06
C TYR A 41 8.53 -8.38 13.51
N LYS A 42 7.96 -9.31 14.29
CA LYS A 42 7.91 -9.22 15.75
C LYS A 42 9.28 -9.61 16.32
N GLY A 43 10.20 -8.67 16.52
CA GLY A 43 11.51 -8.96 17.12
C GLY A 43 12.58 -7.88 17.02
N LYS A 44 13.83 -8.23 17.40
CA LYS A 44 15.02 -7.35 17.50
C LYS A 44 15.78 -7.11 16.18
N VAL A 45 15.23 -7.50 15.02
CA VAL A 45 15.93 -7.42 13.72
C VAL A 45 15.17 -6.48 12.79
N ALA A 46 15.93 -5.65 12.06
CA ALA A 46 15.51 -4.60 11.12
C ALA A 46 14.02 -4.62 10.78
N THR A 47 13.28 -3.67 11.33
CA THR A 47 11.82 -3.60 11.20
C THR A 47 11.44 -2.94 9.88
N CYS A 48 10.47 -3.53 9.17
CA CYS A 48 9.77 -2.82 8.12
C CYS A 48 8.99 -1.66 8.77
N LYS A 49 9.03 -0.48 8.17
CA LYS A 49 8.37 0.71 8.71
C LYS A 49 7.79 1.56 7.60
N ILE A 50 6.53 1.96 7.75
CA ILE A 50 5.96 3.05 6.96
C ILE A 50 6.56 4.35 7.49
N ASN A 51 7.23 5.09 6.60
CA ASN A 51 7.85 6.36 6.92
C ASN A 51 6.83 7.49 6.81
N SER A 52 6.01 7.45 5.78
CA SER A 52 4.92 8.39 5.55
C SER A 52 3.92 7.82 4.56
N HIS A 53 2.72 8.37 4.58
CA HIS A 53 1.72 8.15 3.55
C HIS A 53 0.91 9.43 3.35
N LYS A 54 0.35 9.59 2.16
CA LYS A 54 -0.56 10.70 1.84
C LYS A 54 -1.70 10.18 0.97
N GLU A 55 -2.92 10.63 1.23
CA GLU A 55 -4.05 10.38 0.34
C GLU A 55 -3.84 11.16 -0.96
N ILE A 56 -4.09 10.52 -2.11
CA ILE A 56 -4.05 11.14 -3.42
C ILE A 56 -5.37 10.89 -4.16
N PRO A 57 -5.82 11.80 -5.04
CA PRO A 57 -6.99 11.57 -5.87
C PRO A 57 -6.82 10.31 -6.73
N LEU A 58 -7.86 9.47 -6.82
CA LEU A 58 -7.84 8.27 -7.68
C LEU A 58 -7.58 8.61 -9.16
N SER A 59 -8.01 9.78 -9.62
CA SER A 59 -7.73 10.30 -10.97
C SER A 59 -6.24 10.47 -11.26
N ASN A 60 -5.41 10.61 -10.22
CA ASN A 60 -3.96 10.82 -10.35
C ASN A 60 -3.18 9.51 -10.24
N VAL A 61 -3.86 8.37 -10.06
CA VAL A 61 -3.24 7.06 -9.97
C VAL A 61 -3.08 6.49 -11.38
N LEU A 62 -1.83 6.24 -11.78
CA LEU A 62 -1.58 5.49 -13.01
C LEU A 62 -2.06 4.05 -12.85
N VAL A 63 -2.78 3.54 -13.85
CA VAL A 63 -3.26 2.15 -13.88
C VAL A 63 -2.10 1.15 -13.75
N SER A 64 -0.92 1.49 -14.27
CA SER A 64 0.30 0.67 -14.14
C SER A 64 0.81 0.55 -12.70
N HIS A 65 0.40 1.44 -11.80
CA HIS A 65 0.72 1.35 -10.36
C HIS A 65 -0.25 0.45 -9.60
N LEU A 66 -1.31 -0.07 -10.24
CA LEU A 66 -2.31 -0.91 -9.61
C LEU A 66 -2.04 -2.39 -9.91
N SER A 67 -2.30 -3.26 -8.93
CA SER A 67 -2.35 -4.70 -9.22
C SER A 67 -3.70 -5.05 -9.82
N VAL A 68 -3.79 -6.23 -10.42
CA VAL A 68 -5.08 -6.80 -10.85
C VAL A 68 -6.07 -6.87 -9.69
N VAL A 69 -5.62 -7.16 -8.46
CA VAL A 69 -6.47 -7.19 -7.27
C VAL A 69 -7.03 -5.80 -6.96
N ASP A 70 -6.23 -4.75 -7.09
CA ASP A 70 -6.66 -3.38 -6.88
C ASP A 70 -7.70 -2.94 -7.92
N LEU A 71 -7.49 -3.30 -9.18
CA LEU A 71 -8.45 -3.05 -10.26
C LEU A 71 -9.78 -3.75 -9.98
N MET A 72 -9.74 -5.00 -9.53
CA MET A 72 -10.95 -5.74 -9.14
C MET A 72 -11.65 -5.14 -7.92
N LYS A 73 -10.90 -4.56 -6.96
CA LYS A 73 -11.49 -3.83 -5.83
C LYS A 73 -12.23 -2.58 -6.30
N LEU A 74 -11.67 -1.83 -7.26
CA LEU A 74 -12.32 -0.64 -7.84
C LEU A 74 -13.61 -1.01 -8.59
N LEU A 75 -13.57 -2.02 -9.45
CA LEU A 75 -14.74 -2.46 -10.23
C LEU A 75 -15.90 -2.97 -9.36
N LYS A 76 -15.60 -3.52 -8.17
CA LYS A 76 -16.62 -4.01 -7.24
C LYS A 76 -17.32 -2.90 -6.46
N GLU A 77 -16.74 -1.69 -6.38
CA GLU A 77 -17.38 -0.54 -5.72
C GLU A 77 -18.24 0.30 -6.68
N GLU A 78 -18.24 0.01 -7.98
CA GLU A 78 -19.18 0.60 -8.95
C GLU A 78 -20.59 -0.04 -8.92
N LYS A 79 -20.85 -0.96 -7.99
CA LYS A 79 -22.17 -1.59 -7.76
C LYS A 79 -22.71 -1.27 -6.38
#